data_AF-A0A978U7R7-F1
#
_entry.id   AF-A0A978U7R7-F1
#
_cell.length_a   1.000
_cell.length_b   1.000
_cell.length_c   1.000
_cell.angle_alpha   90.00
_cell.angle_beta   90.00
_cell.angle_gamma   90.00
#
_symmetry.space_group_name_H-M   'P 1'
#
loop_
_entity.id
_entity.type
_entity.pdbx_description
1 polymer ?
#
loop_
_entity_poly.entity_id
_entity_poly.type
_entity_poly.pdbx_seq_one_letter_code
_entity_poly.pdbx_strand_id
1 'polypeptide(L)'
;MEIFSEALQLVVAECKPKAKIVDLCEKGDSYIREQTANMYKNVKKKIERGVAFPTCISVNNTICHYSPLASDESVLEEGDILKIDMGCHIDGFIAIVAHTHVLQEGPVTGRAADVIAAANTAAEVALRLVKPGKSGNVMTLRLKVSDLVIPAWGWNESMTLRFYIIEGNFAEFVFSFWLQNKDVTEAIQKVAAAYDCKIVEGVLSHQLKQFVIDGNKVILSVTNPDTRVDDAEFEENEVYAIDIVTSTGEGKPKLLDEKQTTIYKRAVDKNYHLKMKASRFIFSEINQKFPILPFTARALEEKRARLGLVECVNHDLLQPYPVLHEKPGDLVAHIKFTVLLMPNGSDRITSHPLQELQPTKPLEDPEIKAWLALGVKTKKKGGGKKKKGRLSIYSGKVKRARKQMTTEAEPMDATTNGAASQD
;
A
#
# COMPACT_ATOMS: atom_id res chain seq x y z
N MET A 1 -9.92 -7.79 -1.79
CA MET A 1 -8.97 -7.01 -2.60
C MET A 1 -9.68 -5.81 -3.23
N GLU A 2 -10.74 -5.99 -4.02
CA GLU A 2 -11.49 -4.87 -4.64
C GLU A 2 -12.00 -3.82 -3.63
N ILE A 3 -12.63 -4.25 -2.53
CA ILE A 3 -13.09 -3.39 -1.43
C ILE A 3 -12.01 -2.41 -0.95
N PHE A 4 -10.76 -2.84 -0.96
CA PHE A 4 -9.66 -2.06 -0.42
C PHE A 4 -9.17 -1.00 -1.40
N SER A 5 -9.10 -1.33 -2.70
CA SER A 5 -8.91 -0.31 -3.74
C SER A 5 -10.06 0.68 -3.79
N GLU A 6 -11.30 0.24 -3.56
CA GLU A 6 -12.49 1.09 -3.47
C GLU A 6 -12.44 2.03 -2.25
N ALA A 7 -11.98 1.55 -1.09
CA ALA A 7 -11.81 2.37 0.11
C ALA A 7 -10.83 3.52 -0.13
N LEU A 8 -9.68 3.24 -0.75
CA LEU A 8 -8.70 4.26 -1.11
C LEU A 8 -9.27 5.25 -2.13
N GLN A 9 -9.96 4.77 -3.17
CA GLN A 9 -10.62 5.63 -4.16
C GLN A 9 -11.68 6.54 -3.52
N LEU A 10 -12.45 6.03 -2.57
CA LEU A 10 -13.42 6.81 -1.82
C LEU A 10 -12.73 7.93 -1.03
N VAL A 11 -11.66 7.63 -0.29
CA VAL A 11 -10.94 8.65 0.48
C VAL A 11 -10.32 9.69 -0.44
N VAL A 12 -9.65 9.28 -1.52
CA VAL A 12 -9.07 10.19 -2.53
C VAL A 12 -10.13 11.12 -3.12
N ALA A 13 -11.32 10.61 -3.46
CA ALA A 13 -12.40 11.42 -4.04
C ALA A 13 -13.00 12.45 -3.05
N GLU A 14 -12.81 12.24 -1.76
CA GLU A 14 -13.31 13.10 -0.68
C GLU A 14 -12.25 14.09 -0.18
N CYS A 15 -10.97 13.83 -0.48
CA CYS A 15 -9.88 14.79 -0.27
C CYS A 15 -10.13 16.03 -1.15
N LYS A 16 -10.64 17.09 -0.52
CA LYS A 16 -10.92 18.38 -1.15
C LYS A 16 -10.42 19.49 -0.23
N PRO A 17 -10.11 20.68 -0.76
CA PRO A 17 -9.76 21.82 0.07
C PRO A 17 -10.82 22.06 1.15
N LYS A 18 -10.36 22.40 2.36
CA LYS A 18 -11.15 22.61 3.59
C LYS A 18 -11.77 21.34 4.19
N ALA A 19 -11.57 20.16 3.61
CA ALA A 19 -11.97 18.91 4.25
C ALA A 19 -11.13 18.68 5.52
N LYS A 20 -11.77 18.29 6.62
CA LYS A 20 -11.06 17.94 7.85
C LYS A 20 -10.38 16.58 7.71
N ILE A 21 -9.12 16.50 8.12
CA ILE A 21 -8.34 15.27 8.01
C ILE A 21 -8.94 14.14 8.86
N VAL A 22 -9.45 14.47 10.06
CA VAL A 22 -10.07 13.49 10.95
C VAL A 22 -11.30 12.82 10.32
N ASP A 23 -12.18 13.60 9.69
CA ASP A 23 -13.40 13.11 9.04
C ASP A 23 -13.05 12.14 7.90
N LEU A 24 -12.01 12.44 7.11
CA LEU A 24 -11.53 11.58 6.04
C LEU A 24 -10.97 10.26 6.58
N CYS A 25 -10.21 10.31 7.67
CA CYS A 25 -9.68 9.11 8.33
C CYS A 25 -10.81 8.22 8.90
N GLU A 26 -11.79 8.82 9.56
CA GLU A 26 -12.96 8.10 10.08
C GLU A 26 -13.79 7.48 8.96
N LYS A 27 -13.95 8.18 7.84
CA LYS A 27 -14.68 7.70 6.66
C LYS A 27 -14.00 6.48 6.04
N GLY A 28 -12.68 6.52 5.88
CA GLY A 28 -11.88 5.38 5.41
C GLY A 28 -12.02 4.15 6.32
N ASP A 29 -11.85 4.34 7.62
CA ASP A 29 -11.96 3.25 8.61
C ASP A 29 -13.38 2.65 8.64
N SER A 30 -14.40 3.51 8.61
CA SER A 30 -15.81 3.08 8.65
C SER A 30 -16.19 2.31 7.40
N TYR A 31 -15.77 2.78 6.23
CA TYR A 31 -16.00 2.07 4.97
C TYR A 31 -15.37 0.67 4.99
N ILE A 32 -14.11 0.54 5.44
CA ILE A 32 -13.45 -0.77 5.56
C ILE A 32 -14.24 -1.68 6.52
N ARG A 33 -14.66 -1.19 7.69
CA ARG A 33 -15.45 -2.00 8.65
C ARG A 33 -16.78 -2.46 8.05
N GLU A 34 -17.51 -1.57 7.38
CA GLU A 34 -18.81 -1.89 6.78
C GLU A 34 -18.69 -2.93 5.64
N GLN A 35 -17.74 -2.72 4.72
CA GLN A 35 -17.55 -3.63 3.60
C GLN A 35 -17.04 -5.00 4.05
N THR A 36 -16.06 -5.03 4.95
CA THR A 36 -15.55 -6.30 5.50
C THR A 36 -16.62 -7.03 6.33
N ALA A 37 -17.47 -6.32 7.07
CA ALA A 37 -18.59 -6.92 7.81
C ALA A 37 -19.58 -7.67 6.90
N ASN A 38 -19.74 -7.22 5.64
CA ASN A 38 -20.60 -7.83 4.63
C ASN A 38 -20.04 -9.11 4.01
N MET A 39 -18.72 -9.32 4.07
CA MET A 39 -18.09 -10.53 3.56
C MET A 39 -18.29 -11.72 4.51
N TYR A 40 -18.21 -12.95 4.01
CA TYR A 40 -18.20 -14.18 4.83
C TYR A 40 -19.20 -14.17 6.00
N LYS A 41 -20.46 -13.78 5.76
CA LYS A 41 -21.52 -13.79 6.79
C LYS A 41 -22.09 -15.20 7.06
N ASN A 42 -22.09 -16.05 6.03
CA ASN A 42 -22.75 -17.35 6.06
C ASN A 42 -21.79 -18.52 6.33
N VAL A 43 -20.64 -18.27 6.96
CA VAL A 43 -19.67 -19.31 7.32
C VAL A 43 -19.86 -19.73 8.77
N LYS A 44 -19.72 -21.03 9.05
CA LYS A 44 -19.88 -21.59 10.40
C LYS A 44 -18.80 -21.11 11.38
N LYS A 45 -17.60 -20.79 10.87
CA LYS A 45 -16.49 -20.26 11.66
C LYS A 45 -16.60 -18.73 11.75
N LYS A 46 -16.48 -18.17 12.95
CA LYS A 46 -16.31 -16.72 13.12
C LYS A 46 -14.97 -16.33 12.50
N ILE A 47 -15.01 -15.52 11.44
CA ILE A 47 -13.83 -14.99 10.76
C ILE A 47 -13.62 -13.55 11.22
N GLU A 48 -12.44 -13.26 11.78
CA GLU A 48 -12.04 -11.91 12.15
C GLU A 48 -11.73 -11.09 10.91
N ARG A 49 -12.18 -9.84 10.87
CA ARG A 49 -12.03 -8.97 9.71
C ARG A 49 -12.22 -7.51 10.10
N GLY A 50 -11.61 -6.62 9.35
CA GLY A 50 -11.72 -5.19 9.59
C GLY A 50 -10.48 -4.43 9.16
N VAL A 51 -10.19 -3.38 9.91
CA VAL A 51 -9.04 -2.50 9.71
C VAL A 51 -7.79 -3.21 10.23
N ALA A 52 -6.75 -3.30 9.39
CA ALA A 52 -5.44 -3.83 9.76
C ALA A 52 -4.42 -2.73 10.04
N PHE A 53 -4.57 -1.59 9.36
CA PHE A 53 -3.82 -0.37 9.65
C PHE A 53 -4.80 0.80 9.53
N PRO A 54 -4.91 1.68 10.55
CA PRO A 54 -5.83 2.80 10.51
C PRO A 54 -5.60 3.70 9.31
N THR A 55 -6.67 4.33 8.83
CA THR A 55 -6.56 5.35 7.79
C THR A 55 -5.76 6.54 8.33
N CYS A 56 -4.72 6.90 7.59
CA CYS A 56 -3.81 7.99 7.86
C CYS A 56 -3.75 8.90 6.63
N ILE A 57 -3.70 10.21 6.86
CA ILE A 57 -3.52 11.20 5.80
C ILE A 57 -2.44 12.17 6.26
N SER A 58 -1.22 11.96 5.77
CA SER A 58 -0.08 12.82 6.08
C SER A 58 0.04 13.90 5.00
N VAL A 59 0.32 15.14 5.38
CA VAL A 59 0.30 16.30 4.45
C VAL A 59 1.71 16.89 4.32
N ASN A 60 2.11 17.25 3.10
CA ASN A 60 3.35 17.97 2.79
C ASN A 60 4.61 17.30 3.36
N ASN A 61 5.29 17.94 4.32
CA ASN A 61 6.50 17.44 4.98
C ASN A 61 6.22 16.36 6.04
N THR A 62 4.96 16.14 6.42
CA THR A 62 4.58 15.02 7.30
C THR A 62 4.79 13.72 6.55
N ILE A 63 5.59 12.82 7.11
CA ILE A 63 6.02 11.59 6.43
C ILE A 63 4.95 10.51 6.51
N CYS A 64 4.49 10.18 7.72
CA CYS A 64 3.62 9.03 7.95
C CYS A 64 2.79 9.13 9.23
N HIS A 65 1.85 8.20 9.38
CA HIS A 65 1.08 7.89 10.61
C HIS A 65 0.16 9.00 11.15
N TYR A 66 -0.10 10.05 10.39
CA TYR A 66 -1.02 11.10 10.81
C TYR A 66 -2.48 10.62 10.76
N SER A 67 -3.01 10.20 11.92
CA SER A 67 -4.42 9.83 12.11
C SER A 67 -4.95 10.56 13.35
N PRO A 68 -5.33 11.84 13.23
CA PRO A 68 -5.58 12.69 14.38
C PRO A 68 -6.79 12.27 15.22
N LEU A 69 -6.85 12.76 16.46
CA LEU A 69 -8.00 12.58 17.37
C LEU A 69 -9.19 13.46 16.94
N ALA A 70 -10.38 13.16 17.46
CA ALA A 70 -11.61 13.90 17.13
C ALA A 70 -11.58 15.41 17.46
N SER A 71 -10.70 15.83 18.36
CA SER A 71 -10.50 17.24 18.73
C SER A 71 -9.61 18.02 17.78
N ASP A 72 -9.01 17.37 16.78
CA ASP A 72 -8.14 18.01 15.80
C ASP A 72 -8.94 18.76 14.73
N GLU A 73 -8.47 19.95 14.36
CA GLU A 73 -9.14 20.83 13.39
C GLU A 73 -8.35 20.98 12.08
N SER A 74 -7.31 20.16 11.85
CA SER A 74 -6.49 20.25 10.65
C SER A 74 -7.33 19.98 9.40
N VAL A 75 -7.21 20.90 8.44
CA VAL A 75 -7.91 20.85 7.15
C VAL A 75 -6.92 20.76 6.01
N LEU A 76 -7.38 20.26 4.88
CA LEU A 76 -6.61 20.23 3.64
C LEU A 76 -6.65 21.57 2.92
N GLU A 77 -5.56 21.92 2.24
CA GLU A 77 -5.45 23.12 1.40
C GLU A 77 -5.26 22.75 -0.08
N GLU A 78 -5.60 23.70 -0.97
CA GLU A 78 -5.33 23.52 -2.41
C GLU A 78 -3.82 23.44 -2.65
N GLY A 79 -3.38 22.49 -3.45
CA GLY A 79 -1.97 22.23 -3.75
C GLY A 79 -1.26 21.30 -2.75
N ASP A 80 -1.93 20.86 -1.68
CA ASP A 80 -1.34 19.94 -0.71
C ASP A 80 -0.97 18.60 -1.35
N ILE A 81 0.21 18.07 -0.96
CA ILE A 81 0.60 16.69 -1.26
C ILE A 81 0.20 15.76 -0.10
N LEU A 82 -0.79 14.93 -0.35
CA LEU A 82 -1.41 14.02 0.60
C LEU A 82 -0.83 12.61 0.43
N LYS A 83 -0.43 11.99 1.54
CA LYS A 83 -0.06 10.58 1.60
C LYS A 83 -1.17 9.86 2.36
N ILE A 84 -1.95 9.06 1.66
CA ILE A 84 -3.07 8.30 2.23
C ILE A 84 -2.58 6.87 2.45
N ASP A 85 -2.50 6.42 3.70
CA ASP A 85 -2.09 5.06 4.09
C ASP A 85 -3.23 4.40 4.86
N MET A 86 -3.55 3.15 4.52
CA MET A 86 -4.60 2.37 5.18
C MET A 86 -4.33 0.88 4.99
N GLY A 87 -4.99 0.05 5.80
CA GLY A 87 -4.88 -1.40 5.70
C GLY A 87 -6.14 -2.13 6.13
N CYS A 88 -6.42 -3.27 5.52
CA CYS A 88 -7.52 -4.16 5.88
C CYS A 88 -7.04 -5.60 6.08
N HIS A 89 -7.82 -6.40 6.81
CA HIS A 89 -7.55 -7.84 6.94
C HIS A 89 -8.83 -8.68 6.89
N ILE A 90 -8.66 -9.93 6.47
CA ILE A 90 -9.67 -10.99 6.53
C ILE A 90 -9.00 -12.26 7.06
N ASP A 91 -9.53 -12.84 8.13
CA ASP A 91 -8.94 -13.96 8.89
C ASP A 91 -7.46 -13.74 9.24
N GLY A 92 -7.08 -12.47 9.47
CA GLY A 92 -5.70 -12.10 9.76
C GLY A 92 -4.79 -11.99 8.52
N PHE A 93 -5.25 -12.28 7.31
CA PHE A 93 -4.48 -11.98 6.08
C PHE A 93 -4.60 -10.50 5.75
N ILE A 94 -3.45 -9.82 5.67
CA ILE A 94 -3.36 -8.36 5.63
C ILE A 94 -3.15 -7.88 4.19
N ALA A 95 -3.80 -6.78 3.84
CA ALA A 95 -3.49 -5.99 2.66
C ALA A 95 -3.38 -4.51 3.06
N ILE A 96 -2.28 -3.87 2.68
CA ILE A 96 -1.96 -2.46 2.98
C ILE A 96 -1.67 -1.73 1.67
N VAL A 97 -2.07 -0.47 1.59
CA VAL A 97 -1.81 0.43 0.48
C VAL A 97 -1.53 1.82 1.01
N ALA A 98 -0.53 2.47 0.42
CA ALA A 98 -0.37 3.90 0.54
C ALA A 98 -0.23 4.52 -0.86
N HIS A 99 -0.84 5.67 -1.03
CA HIS A 99 -0.82 6.42 -2.27
C HIS A 99 -0.61 7.91 -1.98
N THR A 100 0.21 8.53 -2.82
CA THR A 100 0.42 9.98 -2.77
C THR A 100 -0.39 10.67 -3.85
N HIS A 101 -1.15 11.67 -3.43
CA HIS A 101 -2.05 12.45 -4.28
C HIS A 101 -1.84 13.94 -4.02
N VAL A 102 -1.83 14.76 -5.07
CA VAL A 102 -1.77 16.22 -4.95
C VAL A 102 -3.16 16.81 -5.19
N LEU A 103 -3.61 17.68 -4.28
CA LEU A 103 -4.88 18.40 -4.41
C LEU A 103 -4.80 19.51 -5.45
N GLN A 104 -4.80 19.14 -6.72
CA GLN A 104 -4.87 20.07 -7.82
C GLN A 104 -5.55 19.44 -9.03
N GLU A 105 -6.07 20.29 -9.92
CA GLU A 105 -6.53 19.88 -11.25
C GLU A 105 -5.37 19.90 -12.26
N GLY A 106 -5.38 18.93 -13.18
CA GLY A 106 -4.38 18.84 -14.24
C GLY A 106 -3.06 18.15 -13.83
N PRO A 107 -2.03 18.21 -14.69
CA PRO A 107 -0.77 17.49 -14.46
C PRO A 107 0.03 18.10 -13.32
N VAL A 108 0.59 17.25 -12.47
CA VAL A 108 1.51 17.67 -11.40
C VAL A 108 2.87 17.98 -12.02
N THR A 109 3.46 19.11 -11.65
CA THR A 109 4.75 19.60 -12.18
C THR A 109 5.75 19.93 -11.05
N GLY A 110 6.99 20.24 -11.41
CA GLY A 110 8.02 20.69 -10.48
C GLY A 110 8.47 19.62 -9.48
N ARG A 111 8.89 20.06 -8.29
CA ARG A 111 9.45 19.16 -7.25
C ARG A 111 8.44 18.14 -6.72
N ALA A 112 7.14 18.47 -6.72
CA ALA A 112 6.09 17.53 -6.37
C ALA A 112 6.01 16.38 -7.40
N ALA A 113 6.12 16.69 -8.69
CA ALA A 113 6.17 15.67 -9.74
C ALA A 113 7.42 14.79 -9.62
N ASP A 114 8.59 15.38 -9.34
CA ASP A 114 9.85 14.65 -9.19
C ASP A 114 9.76 13.62 -8.05
N VAL A 115 9.31 14.03 -6.86
CA VAL A 115 9.27 13.13 -5.68
C VAL A 115 8.25 12.01 -5.82
N ILE A 116 7.09 12.30 -6.43
CA ILE A 116 6.06 11.29 -6.72
C ILE A 116 6.53 10.34 -7.83
N ALA A 117 7.17 10.85 -8.88
CA ALA A 117 7.74 10.03 -9.95
C ALA A 117 8.86 9.13 -9.43
N ALA A 118 9.70 9.64 -8.52
CA ALA A 118 10.73 8.87 -7.83
C ALA A 118 10.11 7.71 -7.03
N ALA A 119 9.09 7.97 -6.21
CA ALA A 119 8.43 6.93 -5.42
C ALA A 119 7.75 5.88 -6.31
N ASN A 120 7.04 6.30 -7.36
CA ASN A 120 6.37 5.39 -8.27
C ASN A 120 7.37 4.55 -9.08
N THR A 121 8.45 5.15 -9.57
CA THR A 121 9.50 4.42 -10.30
C THR A 121 10.18 3.41 -9.38
N ALA A 122 10.50 3.81 -8.14
CA ALA A 122 11.11 2.92 -7.15
C ALA A 122 10.17 1.77 -6.78
N ALA A 123 8.85 2.02 -6.68
CA ALA A 123 7.83 0.99 -6.46
C ALA A 123 7.76 -0.01 -7.62
N GLU A 124 7.82 0.46 -8.86
CA GLU A 124 7.83 -0.41 -10.03
C GLU A 124 9.13 -1.24 -10.14
N VAL A 125 10.27 -0.65 -9.79
CA VAL A 125 11.56 -1.37 -9.72
C VAL A 125 11.51 -2.42 -8.59
N ALA A 126 11.08 -2.04 -7.39
CA ALA A 126 10.95 -2.96 -6.26
C ALA A 126 10.00 -4.12 -6.57
N LEU A 127 8.87 -3.88 -7.22
CA LEU A 127 7.94 -4.94 -7.66
C LEU A 127 8.60 -5.96 -8.61
N ARG A 128 9.57 -5.55 -9.43
CA ARG A 128 10.28 -6.40 -10.39
C ARG A 128 11.48 -7.13 -9.79
N LEU A 129 12.05 -6.55 -8.75
CA LEU A 129 13.18 -7.10 -8.00
C LEU A 129 12.70 -8.08 -6.93
N VAL A 130 11.64 -7.77 -6.19
CA VAL A 130 11.06 -8.65 -5.18
C VAL A 130 10.32 -9.80 -5.86
N LYS A 131 11.03 -10.89 -6.12
CA LYS A 131 10.52 -12.11 -6.78
C LYS A 131 11.16 -13.35 -6.15
N PRO A 132 10.44 -14.48 -6.15
CA PRO A 132 10.96 -15.69 -5.54
C PRO A 132 12.12 -16.28 -6.36
N GLY A 133 13.15 -16.75 -5.66
CA GLY A 133 14.24 -17.54 -6.23
C GLY A 133 15.29 -16.78 -7.05
N LYS A 134 16.21 -17.55 -7.66
CA LYS A 134 17.37 -17.09 -8.44
C LYS A 134 16.94 -16.11 -9.52
N SER A 135 17.25 -14.84 -9.29
CA SER A 135 16.86 -13.78 -10.20
C SER A 135 17.78 -13.74 -11.40
N GLY A 136 17.40 -14.48 -12.45
CA GLY A 136 17.32 -14.02 -13.85
C GLY A 136 18.53 -13.43 -14.58
N ASN A 137 19.62 -13.02 -13.94
CA ASN A 137 20.87 -12.72 -14.64
C ASN A 137 21.64 -14.03 -14.80
N VAL A 138 21.03 -14.93 -15.58
CA VAL A 138 21.78 -16.01 -16.21
C VAL A 138 22.59 -15.38 -17.33
N MET A 139 23.80 -14.92 -16.99
CA MET A 139 24.82 -14.78 -18.02
C MET A 139 25.18 -16.18 -18.48
N THR A 140 24.90 -16.49 -19.74
CA THR A 140 25.41 -17.67 -20.40
C THR A 140 26.61 -17.26 -21.23
N LEU A 141 27.81 -17.57 -20.77
CA LEU A 141 29.03 -17.41 -21.58
C LEU A 141 29.33 -18.73 -22.27
N ARG A 142 29.43 -18.71 -23.61
CA ARG A 142 29.88 -19.85 -24.40
C ARG A 142 31.33 -19.62 -24.82
N LEU A 143 32.24 -20.42 -24.28
CA LEU A 143 33.67 -20.29 -24.54
C LEU A 143 34.21 -21.61 -25.13
N LYS A 144 35.25 -21.51 -25.96
CA LYS A 144 36.05 -22.68 -26.35
C LYS A 144 36.85 -23.14 -25.14
N VAL A 145 36.90 -24.45 -24.92
CA VAL A 145 37.61 -25.07 -23.79
C VAL A 145 39.11 -24.74 -23.81
N SER A 146 39.69 -24.49 -24.99
CA SER A 146 41.10 -24.08 -25.15
C SER A 146 41.42 -22.69 -24.59
N ASP A 147 40.41 -21.82 -24.47
CA ASP A 147 40.57 -20.41 -24.12
C ASP A 147 40.11 -20.14 -22.68
N LEU A 148 39.86 -21.21 -21.90
CA LEU A 148 39.31 -21.13 -20.55
C LEU A 148 40.38 -20.75 -19.54
N VAL A 149 40.53 -19.45 -19.32
CA VAL A 149 41.18 -18.89 -18.12
C VAL A 149 40.06 -18.31 -17.27
N ILE A 150 39.77 -18.90 -16.11
CA ILE A 150 38.79 -18.34 -15.16
C ILE A 150 39.50 -17.19 -14.43
N PRO A 151 39.15 -15.92 -14.69
CA PRO A 151 39.76 -14.80 -14.00
C PRO A 151 39.24 -14.78 -12.55
N ALA A 152 40.11 -14.59 -11.56
CA ALA A 152 39.74 -14.47 -10.14
C ALA A 152 39.11 -13.09 -9.81
N TRP A 153 38.14 -12.64 -10.60
CA TRP A 153 37.49 -11.35 -10.40
C TRP A 153 36.33 -11.52 -9.42
N GLY A 154 36.54 -11.10 -8.17
CA GLY A 154 35.47 -10.73 -7.24
C GLY A 154 34.39 -11.78 -6.98
N TRP A 155 34.78 -13.02 -6.69
CA TRP A 155 33.86 -14.04 -6.18
C TRP A 155 33.29 -13.59 -4.83
N ASN A 156 31.96 -13.57 -4.69
CA ASN A 156 31.28 -13.42 -3.40
C ASN A 156 30.44 -14.67 -3.11
N GLU A 157 30.00 -14.83 -1.85
CA GLU A 157 29.27 -16.02 -1.39
C GLU A 157 27.87 -16.18 -2.04
N SER A 158 27.36 -15.13 -2.70
CA SER A 158 26.04 -15.11 -3.37
C SER A 158 26.05 -15.54 -4.85
N MET A 159 27.17 -16.03 -5.38
CA MET A 159 27.27 -16.50 -6.77
C MET A 159 27.29 -18.03 -6.86
N THR A 160 26.40 -18.61 -7.68
CA THR A 160 26.50 -20.03 -8.06
C THR A 160 26.87 -20.17 -9.53
N LEU A 161 27.99 -20.86 -9.80
CA LEU A 161 28.41 -21.23 -11.15
C LEU A 161 27.99 -22.67 -11.45
N ARG A 162 27.25 -22.89 -12.54
CA ARG A 162 27.09 -24.22 -13.14
C ARG A 162 27.73 -24.21 -14.52
N PHE A 163 28.55 -25.22 -14.81
CA PHE A 163 29.10 -25.42 -16.15
C PHE A 163 28.51 -26.68 -16.77
N TYR A 164 28.28 -26.62 -18.07
CA TYR A 164 27.88 -27.75 -18.89
C TYR A 164 28.89 -27.91 -20.03
N ILE A 165 29.47 -29.11 -20.17
CA ILE A 165 30.31 -29.45 -21.32
C ILE A 165 29.37 -29.81 -22.48
N ILE A 166 29.52 -29.11 -23.60
CA ILE A 166 28.75 -29.35 -24.81
C ILE A 166 29.66 -30.07 -25.81
N GLU A 167 29.11 -30.99 -26.60
CA GLU A 167 29.85 -31.67 -27.67
C GLU A 167 30.57 -30.65 -28.57
N GLY A 168 31.86 -30.89 -28.84
CA GLY A 168 32.67 -30.08 -29.75
C GLY A 168 33.54 -28.97 -29.13
N ASN A 169 34.21 -29.22 -27.99
CA ASN A 169 35.16 -28.28 -27.35
C ASN A 169 34.56 -26.94 -26.87
N PHE A 170 33.26 -26.88 -26.58
CA PHE A 170 32.63 -25.68 -25.99
C PHE A 170 32.07 -25.97 -24.60
N ALA A 171 32.19 -24.99 -23.70
CA ALA A 171 31.55 -25.00 -22.39
C ALA A 171 30.56 -23.84 -22.29
N GLU A 172 29.38 -24.10 -21.73
CA GLU A 172 28.43 -23.07 -21.31
C GLU A 172 28.54 -22.84 -19.80
N PHE A 173 28.78 -21.58 -19.43
CA PHE A 173 28.82 -21.14 -18.04
C PHE A 173 27.53 -20.39 -17.73
N VAL A 174 26.76 -20.94 -16.80
CA VAL A 174 25.51 -20.37 -16.31
C VAL A 174 25.81 -19.75 -14.95
N PHE A 175 25.86 -18.42 -14.89
CA PHE A 175 25.94 -17.68 -13.64
C PHE A 175 24.53 -17.52 -13.07
N SER A 176 24.33 -17.79 -11.79
CA SER A 176 23.06 -17.48 -11.12
C SER A 176 23.33 -16.57 -9.95
N PHE A 177 22.73 -15.38 -9.99
CA PHE A 177 22.68 -14.45 -8.87
C PHE A 177 21.41 -14.69 -8.05
N TRP A 178 21.60 -14.74 -6.73
CA TRP A 178 20.51 -14.63 -5.78
C TRP A 178 20.25 -13.16 -5.56
N LEU A 179 19.00 -12.73 -5.73
CA LEU A 179 18.64 -11.36 -5.39
C LEU A 179 18.23 -11.32 -3.92
N GLN A 180 18.93 -10.49 -3.17
CA GLN A 180 18.71 -10.31 -1.74
C GLN A 180 17.91 -9.05 -1.48
N ASN A 181 17.38 -8.93 -0.27
CA ASN A 181 16.76 -7.70 0.22
C ASN A 181 17.65 -6.46 0.02
N LYS A 182 18.98 -6.57 0.18
CA LYS A 182 19.93 -5.46 -0.05
C LYS A 182 19.94 -4.93 -1.50
N ASP A 183 19.81 -5.79 -2.50
CA ASP A 183 19.81 -5.35 -3.90
C ASP A 183 18.59 -4.45 -4.19
N VAL A 184 17.45 -4.74 -3.55
CA VAL A 184 16.25 -3.90 -3.63
C VAL A 184 16.53 -2.53 -2.99
N THR A 185 17.19 -2.52 -1.82
CA THR A 185 17.59 -1.31 -1.09
C THR A 185 18.49 -0.40 -1.92
N GLU A 186 19.48 -0.96 -2.62
CA GLU A 186 20.39 -0.20 -3.49
C GLU A 186 19.65 0.34 -4.73
N ALA A 187 18.79 -0.47 -5.34
CA ALA A 187 18.04 -0.08 -6.52
C ALA A 187 17.07 1.08 -6.26
N ILE A 188 16.30 1.05 -5.17
CA ILE A 188 15.37 2.14 -4.83
C ILE A 188 16.10 3.44 -4.51
N GLN A 189 17.27 3.37 -3.87
CA GLN A 189 18.11 4.55 -3.60
C GLN A 189 18.65 5.16 -4.89
N LYS A 190 19.12 4.31 -5.82
CA LYS A 190 19.57 4.75 -7.14
C LYS A 190 18.46 5.45 -7.92
N VAL A 191 17.24 4.91 -7.87
CA VAL A 191 16.06 5.52 -8.49
C VAL A 191 15.76 6.88 -7.88
N ALA A 192 15.71 7.00 -6.55
CA ALA A 192 15.45 8.28 -5.90
C ALA A 192 16.49 9.35 -6.29
N ALA A 193 17.77 8.97 -6.31
CA ALA A 193 18.87 9.87 -6.70
C ALA A 193 18.73 10.37 -8.15
N ALA A 194 18.19 9.56 -9.08
CA ALA A 194 17.98 9.97 -10.47
C ALA A 194 16.98 11.14 -10.62
N TYR A 195 16.11 11.36 -9.63
CA TYR A 195 15.14 12.46 -9.58
C TYR A 195 15.54 13.57 -8.58
N ASP A 196 16.80 13.62 -8.17
CA ASP A 196 17.30 14.48 -7.08
C ASP A 196 16.47 14.36 -5.80
N CYS A 197 16.02 13.15 -5.48
CA CYS A 197 15.29 12.83 -4.26
C CYS A 197 16.10 11.85 -3.41
N LYS A 198 15.74 11.74 -2.14
CA LYS A 198 16.32 10.78 -1.21
C LYS A 198 15.25 9.84 -0.69
N ILE A 199 15.64 8.60 -0.40
CA ILE A 199 14.78 7.68 0.33
C ILE A 199 14.83 8.05 1.81
N VAL A 200 13.69 8.01 2.49
CA VAL A 200 13.61 8.31 3.93
C VAL A 200 14.23 7.18 4.74
N GLU A 201 15.11 7.53 5.68
CA GLU A 201 15.77 6.60 6.60
C GLU A 201 14.75 5.99 7.58
N GLY A 202 14.97 4.73 7.98
CA GLY A 202 14.14 4.04 8.97
C GLY A 202 12.81 3.47 8.45
N VAL A 203 12.52 3.60 7.14
CA VAL A 203 11.38 2.90 6.52
C VAL A 203 11.74 1.44 6.24
N LEU A 204 10.79 0.55 6.54
CA LEU A 204 10.96 -0.90 6.50
C LEU A 204 9.82 -1.53 5.69
N SER A 205 10.15 -2.37 4.71
CA SER A 205 9.17 -3.22 4.03
C SER A 205 9.15 -4.59 4.70
N HIS A 206 8.00 -4.99 5.23
CA HIS A 206 7.86 -6.21 6.02
C HIS A 206 7.25 -7.37 5.24
N GLN A 207 7.71 -8.58 5.53
CA GLN A 207 6.96 -9.79 5.22
C GLN A 207 5.64 -9.79 6.01
N LEU A 208 4.53 -10.10 5.34
CA LEU A 208 3.22 -10.28 5.95
C LEU A 208 2.94 -11.77 6.18
N LYS A 209 2.41 -12.11 7.36
CA LYS A 209 1.85 -13.43 7.65
C LYS A 209 0.47 -13.28 8.26
N GLN A 210 -0.24 -14.39 8.46
CA GLN A 210 -1.54 -14.36 9.12
C GLN A 210 -1.40 -13.76 10.53
N PHE A 211 -2.11 -12.66 10.77
CA PHE A 211 -2.07 -11.84 11.99
C PHE A 211 -0.74 -11.14 12.29
N VAL A 212 0.25 -11.21 11.41
CA VAL A 212 1.57 -10.59 11.62
C VAL A 212 1.83 -9.57 10.51
N ILE A 213 1.77 -8.29 10.90
CA ILE A 213 2.05 -7.16 10.00
C ILE A 213 3.55 -6.88 9.85
N ASP A 214 4.34 -7.18 10.89
CA ASP A 214 5.78 -6.96 10.91
C ASP A 214 6.49 -8.32 11.01
N GLY A 215 6.64 -9.01 9.88
CA GLY A 215 7.38 -10.25 9.79
C GLY A 215 8.90 -10.05 9.89
N ASN A 216 9.62 -11.15 10.14
CA ASN A 216 11.06 -11.13 10.39
C ASN A 216 11.91 -10.82 9.15
N LYS A 217 11.44 -11.21 7.95
CA LYS A 217 12.11 -10.87 6.69
C LYS A 217 11.74 -9.43 6.33
N VAL A 218 12.76 -8.57 6.26
CA VAL A 218 12.58 -7.12 6.09
C VAL A 218 13.49 -6.61 4.96
N ILE A 219 13.00 -5.64 4.20
CA ILE A 219 13.80 -4.87 3.26
C ILE A 219 13.98 -3.47 3.86
N LEU A 220 15.24 -3.06 4.02
CA LEU A 220 15.58 -1.71 4.46
C LEU A 220 15.40 -0.72 3.31
N SER A 221 14.83 0.44 3.59
CA SER A 221 14.80 1.51 2.58
C SER A 221 16.16 2.20 2.43
N VAL A 222 16.89 2.38 3.54
CA VAL A 222 18.25 2.91 3.59
C VAL A 222 19.07 2.10 4.59
N THR A 223 20.32 1.78 4.26
CA THR A 223 21.25 1.13 5.17
C THR A 223 21.80 2.14 6.17
N ASN A 224 21.62 1.90 7.47
CA ASN A 224 22.13 2.73 8.56
C ASN A 224 22.92 1.84 9.54
N PRO A 225 24.11 2.25 10.03
CA PRO A 225 24.84 1.55 11.09
C PRO A 225 24.00 1.10 12.28
N ASP A 226 22.99 1.88 12.68
CA ASP A 226 22.17 1.59 13.86
C ASP A 226 21.10 0.50 13.61
N THR A 227 20.70 0.30 12.35
CA THR A 227 19.62 -0.64 11.98
C THR A 227 20.19 -1.76 11.13
N ARG A 228 20.43 -2.91 11.77
CA ARG A 228 20.88 -4.12 11.07
C ARG A 228 19.70 -5.05 10.80
N VAL A 229 19.55 -5.43 9.54
CA VAL A 229 18.63 -6.47 9.10
C VAL A 229 19.46 -7.59 8.49
N ASP A 230 19.05 -8.82 8.75
CA ASP A 230 19.71 -10.00 8.20
C ASP A 230 19.45 -10.11 6.69
N ASP A 231 20.45 -10.63 5.97
CA ASP A 231 20.31 -10.89 4.54
C ASP A 231 19.27 -12.00 4.35
N ALA A 232 18.28 -11.71 3.52
CA ALA A 232 17.14 -12.57 3.31
C ALA A 232 16.86 -12.75 1.82
N GLU A 233 16.64 -14.00 1.44
CA GLU A 233 16.14 -14.37 0.13
C GLU A 233 14.61 -14.41 0.11
N PHE A 234 14.04 -14.05 -1.04
CA PHE A 234 12.61 -14.12 -1.30
C PHE A 234 12.20 -15.52 -1.74
N GLU A 235 11.18 -16.07 -1.08
CA GLU A 235 10.68 -17.43 -1.34
C GLU A 235 9.28 -17.42 -1.96
N GLU A 236 8.95 -18.51 -2.65
CA GLU A 236 7.60 -18.69 -3.20
C GLU A 236 6.55 -18.78 -2.09
N ASN A 237 5.37 -18.23 -2.35
CA ASN A 237 4.22 -18.14 -1.45
C ASN A 237 4.42 -17.20 -0.25
N GLU A 238 5.44 -16.35 -0.28
CA GLU A 238 5.57 -15.25 0.66
C GLU A 238 4.76 -14.03 0.21
N VAL A 239 4.40 -13.18 1.18
CA VAL A 239 3.68 -11.92 0.95
C VAL A 239 4.48 -10.81 1.59
N TYR A 240 4.65 -9.69 0.91
CA TYR A 240 5.37 -8.52 1.42
C TYR A 240 4.52 -7.25 1.29
N ALA A 241 4.61 -6.37 2.28
CA ALA A 241 4.22 -4.97 2.16
C ALA A 241 5.47 -4.18 1.77
N ILE A 242 5.55 -3.79 0.50
CA ILE A 242 6.63 -2.93 0.00
C ILE A 242 6.27 -1.49 0.35
N ASP A 243 7.13 -0.84 1.11
CA ASP A 243 6.96 0.49 1.65
C ASP A 243 8.09 1.40 1.17
N ILE A 244 7.73 2.42 0.37
CA ILE A 244 8.69 3.34 -0.25
C ILE A 244 8.25 4.76 0.05
N VAL A 245 9.15 5.48 0.74
CA VAL A 245 8.98 6.89 1.05
C VAL A 245 10.17 7.65 0.46
N THR A 246 9.88 8.60 -0.42
CA THR A 246 10.86 9.52 -1.01
C THR A 246 10.64 10.93 -0.49
N SER A 247 11.74 11.66 -0.33
CA SER A 247 11.78 13.03 0.14
C SER A 247 12.57 13.88 -0.85
N THR A 248 12.13 15.11 -1.05
CA THR A 248 12.90 16.14 -1.75
C THR A 248 14.03 16.73 -0.91
N GLY A 249 14.01 16.48 0.41
CA GLY A 249 14.96 16.97 1.40
C GLY A 249 16.11 16.01 1.70
N GLU A 250 16.45 15.88 2.99
CA GLU A 250 17.60 15.08 3.43
C GLU A 250 17.28 13.59 3.63
N GLY A 251 16.00 13.20 3.72
CA GLY A 251 15.59 11.83 4.00
C GLY A 251 15.69 11.46 5.48
N LYS A 252 15.78 12.45 6.38
CA LYS A 252 16.05 12.23 7.82
C LYS A 252 14.82 12.59 8.66
N PRO A 253 13.99 11.60 9.03
CA PRO A 253 12.77 11.87 9.77
C PRO A 253 13.05 12.45 11.15
N LYS A 254 12.26 13.44 11.56
CA LYS A 254 12.28 14.02 12.90
C LYS A 254 10.95 13.82 13.60
N LEU A 255 11.01 13.46 14.87
CA LEU A 255 9.87 13.49 15.77
C LEU A 255 9.74 14.90 16.34
N LEU A 256 8.64 15.60 16.04
CA LEU A 256 8.39 16.96 16.52
C LEU A 256 7.58 16.98 17.81
N ASP A 257 6.49 16.21 17.86
CA ASP A 257 5.61 16.11 19.02
C ASP A 257 5.18 14.66 19.26
N GLU A 258 5.62 14.08 20.38
CA GLU A 258 5.22 12.75 20.80
C GLU A 258 3.70 12.63 20.99
N LYS A 259 3.01 13.72 21.35
CA LYS A 259 1.56 13.73 21.59
C LYS A 259 0.72 13.55 20.34
N GLN A 260 1.30 13.80 19.15
CA GLN A 260 0.64 13.51 17.88
C GLN A 260 0.56 12.01 17.57
N THR A 261 1.30 11.18 18.33
CA THR A 261 1.24 9.72 18.18
C THR A 261 -0.11 9.18 18.63
N THR A 262 -0.93 8.78 17.68
CA THR A 262 -2.25 8.20 17.95
C THR A 262 -2.33 6.73 17.56
N ILE A 263 -1.34 6.19 16.86
CA ILE A 263 -1.36 4.81 16.36
C ILE A 263 -0.46 3.94 17.24
N TYR A 264 -1.01 2.80 17.64
CA TYR A 264 -0.36 1.85 18.54
C TYR A 264 -0.62 0.42 18.07
N LYS A 265 0.31 -0.49 18.40
CA LYS A 265 0.16 -1.93 18.22
C LYS A 265 0.47 -2.65 19.51
N ARG A 266 -0.26 -3.74 19.78
CA ARG A 266 -0.04 -4.57 20.97
C ARG A 266 1.26 -5.38 20.86
N ALA A 267 2.15 -5.24 21.83
CA ALA A 267 3.30 -6.12 22.00
C ALA A 267 2.85 -7.39 22.77
N VAL A 268 2.56 -8.46 22.02
CA VAL A 268 1.98 -9.70 22.56
C VAL A 268 2.97 -10.52 23.40
N ASP A 269 4.27 -10.30 23.21
CA ASP A 269 5.38 -10.91 23.94
C ASP A 269 5.64 -10.22 25.29
N LYS A 270 5.14 -9.00 25.47
CA LYS A 270 5.32 -8.20 26.69
C LYS A 270 4.13 -8.34 27.62
N ASN A 271 4.43 -8.65 28.88
CA ASN A 271 3.45 -8.74 29.95
C ASN A 271 3.90 -7.89 31.15
N TYR A 272 2.99 -7.04 31.63
CA TYR A 272 3.22 -6.16 32.76
C TYR A 272 1.90 -5.92 33.49
N HIS A 273 1.98 -5.86 34.83
CA HIS A 273 0.82 -5.65 35.68
C HIS A 273 0.57 -4.14 35.86
N LEU A 274 -0.31 -3.59 35.03
CA LEU A 274 -0.70 -2.18 35.06
C LEU A 274 -1.26 -1.76 36.41
N LYS A 275 -0.71 -0.68 36.97
CA LYS A 275 -1.03 -0.16 38.31
C LYS A 275 -2.28 0.72 38.30
N MET A 276 -2.50 1.50 37.24
CA MET A 276 -3.67 2.39 37.18
C MET A 276 -4.94 1.67 36.71
N LYS A 277 -6.08 2.02 37.30
CA LYS A 277 -7.40 1.50 36.89
C LYS A 277 -7.75 1.87 35.44
N ALA A 278 -7.39 3.09 35.02
CA ALA A 278 -7.61 3.57 33.66
C ALA A 278 -6.82 2.74 32.63
N SER A 279 -5.54 2.48 32.89
CA SER A 279 -4.68 1.67 32.02
C SER A 279 -5.19 0.23 31.91
N ARG A 280 -5.56 -0.41 33.02
CA ARG A 280 -6.16 -1.76 32.99
C ARG A 280 -7.43 -1.80 32.14
N PHE A 281 -8.27 -0.77 32.24
CA PHE A 281 -9.50 -0.68 31.45
C PHE A 281 -9.20 -0.55 29.95
N ILE A 282 -8.34 0.41 29.57
CA ILE A 282 -7.96 0.64 28.17
C ILE A 282 -7.24 -0.57 27.58
N PHE A 283 -6.35 -1.19 28.35
CA PHE A 283 -5.64 -2.39 27.91
C PHE A 283 -6.58 -3.59 27.69
N SER A 284 -7.59 -3.75 28.55
CA SER A 284 -8.64 -4.77 28.37
C SER A 284 -9.46 -4.50 27.10
N GLU A 285 -9.83 -3.23 26.85
CA GLU A 285 -10.53 -2.82 25.62
C GLU A 285 -9.68 -3.10 24.37
N ILE A 286 -8.39 -2.77 24.40
CA ILE A 286 -7.44 -3.05 23.31
C ILE A 286 -7.35 -4.55 23.03
N ASN A 287 -7.17 -5.39 24.05
CA ASN A 287 -7.09 -6.84 23.86
C ASN A 287 -8.37 -7.45 23.27
N GLN A 288 -9.54 -6.83 23.51
CA GLN A 288 -10.82 -7.29 22.97
C GLN A 288 -11.06 -6.82 21.53
N LYS A 289 -10.72 -5.57 21.21
CA LYS A 289 -11.00 -4.95 19.90
C LYS A 289 -9.86 -5.12 18.90
N PHE A 290 -8.62 -5.03 19.36
CA PHE A 290 -7.39 -4.95 18.57
C PHE A 290 -6.29 -5.84 19.17
N PRO A 291 -6.46 -7.17 19.15
CA PRO A 291 -5.58 -8.08 19.88
C PRO A 291 -4.13 -8.08 19.37
N ILE A 292 -3.89 -7.77 18.10
CA ILE A 292 -2.57 -7.90 17.47
C ILE A 292 -2.27 -6.84 16.41
N LEU A 293 -3.27 -6.37 15.65
CA LEU A 293 -3.06 -5.42 14.57
C LEU A 293 -3.03 -3.96 15.09
N PRO A 294 -2.32 -3.06 14.39
CA PRO A 294 -2.32 -1.63 14.70
C PRO A 294 -3.71 -1.01 14.77
N PHE A 295 -3.88 -0.06 15.70
CA PHE A 295 -5.11 0.67 15.92
C PHE A 295 -4.84 2.14 16.24
N THR A 296 -5.83 2.99 16.00
CA THR A 296 -5.79 4.41 16.37
C THR A 296 -6.47 4.62 17.72
N ALA A 297 -5.93 5.51 18.54
CA ALA A 297 -6.49 5.95 19.83
C ALA A 297 -7.89 6.55 19.68
N ARG A 298 -8.25 7.05 18.48
CA ARG A 298 -9.61 7.53 18.15
C ARG A 298 -10.68 6.44 18.28
N ALA A 299 -10.30 5.16 18.18
CA ALA A 299 -11.24 4.04 18.32
C ALA A 299 -11.46 3.58 19.78
N LEU A 300 -10.80 4.22 20.74
CA LEU A 300 -10.89 3.94 22.19
C LEU A 300 -11.77 4.96 22.92
N GLU A 301 -12.11 4.66 24.18
CA GLU A 301 -12.82 5.61 25.03
C GLU A 301 -11.96 6.83 25.40
N GLU A 302 -12.23 7.98 24.77
CA GLU A 302 -11.43 9.21 24.84
C GLU A 302 -11.05 9.65 26.26
N LYS A 303 -12.01 9.65 27.20
CA LYS A 303 -11.81 10.12 28.58
C LYS A 303 -10.72 9.35 29.34
N ARG A 304 -10.54 8.07 29.01
CA ARG A 304 -9.59 7.18 29.71
C ARG A 304 -8.37 6.86 28.87
N ALA A 305 -8.48 6.97 27.54
CA ALA A 305 -7.42 6.62 26.59
C ALA A 305 -6.13 7.42 26.85
N ARG A 306 -6.23 8.75 27.03
CA ARG A 306 -5.05 9.61 27.15
C ARG A 306 -4.11 9.23 28.31
N LEU A 307 -4.67 8.93 29.49
CA LEU A 307 -3.87 8.51 30.64
C LEU A 307 -3.52 7.02 30.58
N GLY A 308 -4.44 6.19 30.11
CA GLY A 308 -4.23 4.74 30.06
C GLY A 308 -3.15 4.30 29.07
N LEU A 309 -3.02 5.00 27.94
CA LEU A 309 -2.03 4.68 26.91
C LEU A 309 -0.60 4.98 27.37
N VAL A 310 -0.38 6.05 28.13
CA VAL A 310 0.96 6.46 28.60
C VAL A 310 1.62 5.36 29.42
N GLU A 311 0.90 4.77 30.40
CA GLU A 311 1.46 3.66 31.20
C GLU A 311 1.72 2.41 30.33
N CYS A 312 0.85 2.13 29.36
CA CYS A 312 1.03 0.98 28.47
C CYS A 312 2.26 1.13 27.56
N VAL A 313 2.53 2.33 27.04
CA VAL A 313 3.70 2.62 26.21
C VAL A 313 4.99 2.60 27.06
N ASN A 314 4.98 3.23 28.23
CA ASN A 314 6.15 3.29 29.12
C ASN A 314 6.61 1.91 29.64
N HIS A 315 5.74 0.90 29.59
CA HIS A 315 6.03 -0.47 29.98
C HIS A 315 6.06 -1.44 28.78
N ASP A 316 6.28 -0.90 27.57
CA ASP A 316 6.44 -1.65 26.33
C ASP A 316 5.27 -2.60 26.00
N LEU A 317 4.09 -2.36 26.57
CA LEU A 317 2.89 -3.14 26.24
C LEU A 317 2.31 -2.72 24.88
N LEU A 318 2.58 -1.49 24.46
CA LEU A 318 2.16 -0.93 23.19
C LEU A 318 3.37 -0.37 22.45
N GLN A 319 3.53 -0.77 21.19
CA GLN A 319 4.49 -0.19 20.28
C GLN A 319 3.85 1.04 19.59
N PRO A 320 4.40 2.25 19.77
CA PRO A 320 3.90 3.45 19.11
C PRO A 320 4.34 3.50 17.64
N TYR A 321 3.48 4.08 16.79
CA TYR A 321 3.80 4.46 15.41
C TYR A 321 3.82 5.99 15.36
N PRO A 322 4.98 6.62 15.63
CA PRO A 322 5.07 8.07 15.76
C PRO A 322 4.81 8.77 14.43
N VAL A 323 4.31 10.00 14.51
CA VAL A 323 4.21 10.91 13.36
C VAL A 323 5.58 11.53 13.13
N LEU A 324 6.17 11.25 11.97
CA LEU A 324 7.49 11.73 11.59
C LEU A 324 7.36 12.86 10.57
N HIS A 325 8.30 13.79 10.60
CA HIS A 325 8.31 14.98 9.75
C HIS A 325 9.67 15.18 9.09
N GLU A 326 9.65 15.63 7.84
CA GLU A 326 10.77 16.29 7.17
C GLU A 326 10.84 17.77 7.53
N LYS A 327 11.91 18.44 7.09
CA LYS A 327 12.04 19.90 7.25
C LYS A 327 10.84 20.62 6.61
N PRO A 328 10.32 21.68 7.24
CA PRO A 328 9.26 22.48 6.64
C PRO A 328 9.66 23.01 5.26
N GLY A 329 8.80 22.84 4.26
CA GLY A 329 9.05 23.21 2.86
C GLY A 329 9.49 22.05 1.97
N ASP A 330 10.04 20.97 2.55
CA ASP A 330 10.34 19.75 1.80
C ASP A 330 9.05 18.94 1.58
N LEU A 331 8.96 18.33 0.40
CA LEU A 331 7.86 17.46 0.00
C LEU A 331 8.25 16.00 0.14
N VAL A 332 7.28 15.18 0.58
CA VAL A 332 7.42 13.74 0.77
C VAL A 332 6.32 13.01 -0.01
N ALA A 333 6.72 11.96 -0.73
CA ALA A 333 5.82 11.00 -1.35
C ALA A 333 5.99 9.61 -0.72
N HIS A 334 4.87 8.94 -0.53
CA HIS A 334 4.74 7.62 0.06
C HIS A 334 3.92 6.72 -0.85
N ILE A 335 4.51 5.60 -1.26
CA ILE A 335 3.85 4.55 -2.02
C ILE A 335 4.07 3.24 -1.28
N LYS A 336 2.97 2.59 -0.93
CA LYS A 336 2.99 1.27 -0.28
C LYS A 336 2.03 0.34 -1.00
N PHE A 337 2.44 -0.90 -1.21
CA PHE A 337 1.58 -1.90 -1.82
C PHE A 337 1.91 -3.30 -1.30
N THR A 338 0.91 -4.17 -1.34
CA THR A 338 1.08 -5.57 -0.98
C THR A 338 1.36 -6.39 -2.25
N VAL A 339 2.39 -7.24 -2.19
CA VAL A 339 2.82 -8.12 -3.28
C VAL A 339 2.79 -9.59 -2.82
N LEU A 340 2.25 -10.46 -3.67
CA LEU A 340 2.24 -11.91 -3.47
C LEU A 340 3.30 -12.53 -4.37
N LEU A 341 4.20 -13.32 -3.80
CA LEU A 341 5.23 -14.04 -4.55
C LEU A 341 4.68 -15.40 -4.98
N MET A 342 4.05 -15.45 -6.14
CA MET A 342 3.48 -16.69 -6.67
C MET A 342 4.53 -17.44 -7.50
N PRO A 343 4.40 -18.76 -7.71
CA PRO A 343 5.30 -19.52 -8.59
C PRO A 343 5.33 -19.01 -10.05
N ASN A 344 4.35 -18.21 -10.47
CA ASN A 344 4.27 -17.62 -11.81
C ASN A 344 4.80 -16.17 -11.88
N GLY A 345 5.36 -15.66 -10.79
CA GLY A 345 5.88 -14.30 -10.63
C GLY A 345 5.18 -13.52 -9.52
N SER A 346 5.63 -12.28 -9.34
CA SER A 346 5.11 -11.38 -8.31
C SER A 346 3.77 -10.80 -8.75
N ASP A 347 2.80 -10.72 -7.84
CA ASP A 347 1.46 -10.21 -8.12
C ASP A 347 1.12 -9.06 -7.16
N ARG A 348 1.02 -7.85 -7.70
CA ARG A 348 0.60 -6.66 -6.95
C ARG A 348 -0.92 -6.67 -6.82
N ILE A 349 -1.41 -6.83 -5.60
CA ILE A 349 -2.85 -6.92 -5.31
C ILE A 349 -3.50 -5.58 -4.98
N THR A 350 -2.69 -4.56 -4.68
CA THR A 350 -3.16 -3.22 -4.31
C THR A 350 -2.61 -2.20 -5.30
N SER A 351 -3.47 -1.64 -6.15
CA SER A 351 -3.13 -0.57 -7.07
C SER A 351 -4.20 0.52 -7.06
N HIS A 352 -3.77 1.72 -7.44
CA HIS A 352 -4.60 2.90 -7.59
C HIS A 352 -4.19 3.66 -8.87
N PRO A 353 -5.12 4.27 -9.61
CA PRO A 353 -4.78 5.13 -10.75
C PRO A 353 -3.84 6.26 -10.34
N LEU A 354 -2.75 6.45 -11.07
CA LEU A 354 -1.79 7.52 -10.79
C LEU A 354 -2.25 8.83 -11.46
N GLN A 355 -1.98 9.96 -10.82
CA GLN A 355 -2.12 11.27 -11.46
C GLN A 355 -1.12 11.41 -12.61
N GLU A 356 -1.44 12.25 -13.58
CA GLU A 356 -0.51 12.61 -14.63
C GLU A 356 0.64 13.45 -14.04
N LEU A 357 1.88 13.00 -14.24
CA LEU A 357 3.08 13.63 -13.71
C LEU A 357 3.95 14.13 -14.86
N GLN A 358 4.48 15.33 -14.71
CA GLN A 358 5.48 15.92 -15.60
C GLN A 358 6.75 16.21 -14.78
N PRO A 359 7.58 15.19 -14.52
CA PRO A 359 8.83 15.37 -13.79
C PRO A 359 9.79 16.25 -14.59
N THR A 360 10.64 16.98 -13.87
CA THR A 360 11.58 17.94 -14.47
C THR A 360 12.72 17.27 -15.24
N LYS A 361 13.08 16.04 -14.86
CA LYS A 361 14.14 15.25 -15.48
C LYS A 361 13.60 14.00 -16.15
N PRO A 362 14.02 13.71 -17.40
CA PRO A 362 13.76 12.41 -18.01
C PRO A 362 14.61 11.33 -17.33
N LEU A 363 14.04 10.14 -17.18
CA LEU A 363 14.77 8.98 -16.66
C LEU A 363 15.72 8.44 -17.74
N GLU A 364 17.01 8.74 -17.63
CA GLU A 364 18.01 8.35 -18.64
C GLU A 364 18.84 7.12 -18.26
N ASP A 365 18.97 6.80 -16.96
CA ASP A 365 19.84 5.75 -16.45
C ASP A 365 19.53 4.37 -17.09
N PRO A 366 20.51 3.73 -17.75
CA PRO A 366 20.30 2.48 -18.47
C PRO A 366 19.99 1.30 -17.54
N GLU A 367 20.50 1.32 -16.31
CA GLU A 367 20.26 0.27 -15.32
C GLU A 367 18.83 0.32 -14.79
N ILE A 368 18.33 1.53 -14.49
CA ILE A 368 16.93 1.70 -14.07
C ILE A 368 15.99 1.25 -15.19
N LYS A 369 16.29 1.61 -16.44
CA LYS A 369 15.53 1.13 -17.60
C LYS A 369 15.58 -0.40 -17.73
N ALA A 370 16.72 -1.02 -17.47
CA ALA A 370 16.86 -2.47 -17.47
C ALA A 370 15.99 -3.12 -16.39
N TRP A 371 15.98 -2.58 -15.16
CA TRP A 371 15.09 -3.06 -14.10
C TRP A 371 13.62 -2.90 -14.48
N LEU A 372 13.21 -1.75 -15.04
CA LEU A 372 11.84 -1.52 -15.47
C LEU A 372 11.38 -2.43 -16.62
N ALA A 373 12.32 -2.91 -17.44
CA ALA A 373 12.04 -3.87 -18.51
C ALA A 373 11.85 -5.31 -18.02
N LEU A 374 12.19 -5.62 -16.76
CA LEU A 374 11.97 -6.95 -16.18
C LEU A 374 10.46 -7.26 -16.11
N GLY A 375 10.11 -8.50 -16.43
CA GLY A 375 8.73 -8.98 -16.34
C GLY A 375 8.30 -9.24 -14.90
N VAL A 376 7.09 -8.80 -14.53
CA VAL A 376 6.50 -9.00 -13.19
C VAL A 376 5.80 -10.37 -13.07
N LYS A 377 5.08 -10.80 -14.11
CA LYS A 377 4.34 -12.08 -14.15
C LYS A 377 4.41 -12.70 -15.54
N THR A 378 4.74 -13.98 -15.64
CA THR A 378 4.68 -14.70 -16.93
C THR A 378 3.24 -15.15 -17.19
N LYS A 379 2.59 -14.60 -18.22
CA LYS A 379 1.31 -15.15 -18.69
C LYS A 379 1.58 -16.55 -19.26
N LYS A 380 1.01 -17.59 -18.65
CA LYS A 380 0.86 -18.90 -19.32
C LYS A 380 0.15 -18.65 -20.66
N LYS A 381 0.81 -18.96 -21.79
CA LYS A 381 0.13 -19.07 -23.10
C LYS A 381 -0.96 -20.12 -22.94
N GLY A 382 -2.21 -19.68 -22.84
CA GLY A 382 -3.37 -20.56 -22.69
C GLY A 382 -3.57 -21.37 -23.96
N GLY A 383 -3.31 -22.68 -23.90
CA GLY A 383 -3.91 -23.66 -24.79
C GLY A 383 -5.13 -24.27 -24.10
N GLY A 384 -6.35 -23.95 -24.55
CA GLY A 384 -7.54 -24.71 -24.14
C GLY A 384 -8.85 -23.93 -24.07
N LYS A 385 -9.56 -23.86 -25.21
CA LYS A 385 -11.01 -23.64 -25.44
C LYS A 385 -11.85 -22.90 -24.37
N LYS A 386 -12.34 -21.70 -24.77
CA LYS A 386 -13.55 -21.04 -24.24
C LYS A 386 -14.72 -22.04 -24.16
N LYS A 387 -15.24 -22.30 -22.94
CA LYS A 387 -16.63 -22.68 -22.72
C LYS A 387 -17.37 -21.49 -22.10
N LYS A 388 -18.31 -20.92 -22.87
CA LYS A 388 -19.26 -19.89 -22.40
C LYS A 388 -20.15 -20.50 -21.32
N GLY A 389 -20.02 -20.05 -20.07
CA GLY A 389 -21.01 -20.21 -19.02
C GLY A 389 -21.60 -18.84 -18.69
N ARG A 390 -22.91 -18.69 -18.82
CA ARG A 390 -23.69 -17.47 -18.55
C ARG A 390 -23.43 -16.95 -17.13
N LEU A 391 -22.87 -15.75 -17.01
CA LEU A 391 -22.95 -14.92 -15.81
C LEU A 391 -24.31 -14.21 -15.82
N SER A 392 -25.21 -14.57 -14.91
CA SER A 392 -26.49 -13.90 -14.74
C SER A 392 -26.28 -12.55 -14.07
N ILE A 393 -26.51 -11.49 -14.83
CA ILE A 393 -26.52 -10.10 -14.36
C ILE A 393 -27.79 -9.90 -13.54
N TYR A 394 -27.66 -9.78 -12.21
CA TYR A 394 -28.72 -9.17 -11.39
C TYR A 394 -28.63 -7.67 -11.55
N SER A 395 -29.41 -7.14 -12.50
CA SER A 395 -29.75 -5.74 -12.61
C SER A 395 -30.85 -5.40 -11.59
N GLY A 396 -30.44 -4.93 -10.41
CA GLY A 396 -31.35 -4.32 -9.44
C GLY A 396 -31.67 -2.88 -9.86
N LYS A 397 -32.80 -2.70 -10.55
CA LYS A 397 -33.34 -1.39 -10.96
C LYS A 397 -33.62 -0.49 -9.75
N VAL A 398 -32.94 0.65 -9.69
CA VAL A 398 -33.44 1.86 -9.04
C VAL A 398 -34.66 2.34 -9.81
N LYS A 399 -35.88 2.12 -9.28
CA LYS A 399 -37.09 2.75 -9.78
C LYS A 399 -37.30 4.08 -9.07
N ARG A 400 -36.98 5.17 -9.78
CA ARG A 400 -37.55 6.50 -9.55
C ARG A 400 -39.07 6.44 -9.80
N ALA A 401 -39.86 6.88 -8.83
CA ALA A 401 -41.28 7.12 -8.99
C ALA A 401 -41.50 8.52 -9.58
N ARG A 402 -41.90 8.60 -10.86
CA ARG A 402 -42.72 9.69 -11.41
C ARG A 402 -43.26 9.30 -12.79
N LYS A 403 -44.56 9.03 -12.90
CA LYS A 403 -45.37 9.19 -14.12
C LYS A 403 -46.84 9.23 -13.67
N GLN A 404 -47.47 10.40 -13.64
CA GLN A 404 -48.29 10.93 -14.74
C GLN A 404 -49.19 9.86 -15.35
N MET A 405 -50.45 9.90 -14.91
CA MET A 405 -51.63 9.34 -15.56
C MET A 405 -51.79 9.98 -16.94
N THR A 406 -52.06 9.17 -17.96
CA THR A 406 -53.24 9.24 -18.86
C THR A 406 -53.01 8.32 -20.07
N THR A 407 -53.95 7.42 -20.31
CA THR A 407 -54.27 6.79 -21.61
C THR A 407 -55.79 6.74 -21.63
N GLU A 408 -56.45 7.70 -22.29
CA GLU A 408 -56.96 7.57 -23.66
C GLU A 408 -57.77 6.29 -23.88
N ALA A 409 -59.10 6.47 -23.93
CA ALA A 409 -60.06 5.58 -24.55
C ALA A 409 -60.67 6.33 -25.75
N GLU A 410 -60.75 5.62 -26.87
CA GLU A 410 -61.15 6.09 -28.20
C GLU A 410 -62.68 6.29 -28.36
N PRO A 411 -63.14 6.91 -29.47
CA PRO A 411 -64.27 7.83 -29.52
C PRO A 411 -65.57 7.20 -30.08
N MET A 412 -66.70 7.91 -29.95
CA MET A 412 -67.61 8.16 -31.08
C MET A 412 -68.78 9.12 -30.77
N ASP A 413 -69.09 9.89 -31.80
CA ASP A 413 -70.33 10.57 -32.18
C ASP A 413 -70.78 11.89 -31.52
N ALA A 414 -70.71 12.92 -32.37
CA ALA A 414 -71.56 14.10 -32.35
C ALA A 414 -72.70 13.89 -33.36
N THR A 415 -73.94 13.94 -32.88
CA THR A 415 -75.14 14.19 -33.68
C THR A 415 -75.95 15.32 -33.03
N THR A 416 -75.93 16.46 -33.73
CA THR A 416 -77.06 17.35 -34.04
C THR A 416 -77.99 17.90 -32.94
N ASN A 417 -78.06 19.24 -32.97
CA ASN A 417 -79.24 20.11 -32.92
C ASN A 417 -79.97 20.34 -31.58
N GLY A 418 -79.84 21.57 -31.08
CA GLY A 418 -80.82 22.63 -31.38
C GLY A 418 -82.06 22.76 -30.47
N ALA A 419 -82.16 23.94 -29.86
CA ALA A 419 -83.36 24.71 -29.47
C ALA A 419 -84.21 24.26 -28.26
N ALA A 420 -84.22 25.08 -27.20
CA ALA A 420 -85.32 26.01 -26.85
C ALA A 420 -85.24 26.52 -25.38
N SER A 421 -85.41 27.84 -25.21
CA SER A 421 -86.00 28.58 -24.06
C SER A 421 -85.56 28.28 -22.61
N GLN A 422 -84.78 29.18 -22.01
CA GLN A 422 -85.25 30.20 -21.07
C GLN A 422 -84.14 31.25 -20.87
N ASP A 423 -84.51 32.48 -21.24
CA ASP A 423 -83.88 33.82 -21.15
C ASP A 423 -82.41 34.06 -21.54
#